data_AF-A0A1F5AU10-F1
#
_entry.id   AF-A0A1F5AU10-F1
#
_cell.length_a   1.000
_cell.length_b   1.000
_cell.length_c   1.000
_cell.angle_alpha   90.00
_cell.angle_beta   90.00
_cell.angle_gamma   90.00
#
_symmetry.space_group_name_H-M   'P 1'
#
loop_
_entity.id
_entity.type
_entity.pdbx_description
1 polymer ?
#
loop_
_entity_poly.entity_id
_entity_poly.type
_entity_poly.pdbx_seq_one_letter_code
_entity_poly.pdbx_strand_id
1 'polypeptide(L)'
;MTQSFIRKVLMTVVVMLASLAVLNAAQQSPWQAWKHRLPIVLTERDAATAGLLPVDVTFSMLAADIGDPAKEIRLVLKTPAGEKEVPFQLSRLSSWKRDTDGVKSLPTVSGMITFFDTAPGSGPAEYALLYGNPAATAPDYPTDLRVSGDSPAWTIENSKMTVRLHGRNPANGDVAKALRPITAGGWTVQPAHNTNFNSGQLARVDLKSRPAWPLAPYSGVMHWEPGIFIPTRGWLHVFEWDPPPVCEIEKGPLFVEIRRSGPFPKVPEVKASVVYRIFTNRPYVESGTRIDVLETVGVVSIRNNDMVFDNGTFTHMAWPSAGTPVIKDLNDYPRVDVNGDVLRISDEIPFFALLNPAEKIGVGTVKDMYANVGPDGTLPVVFDNSFYLSNLGREGLMFFFRPLVYFNIGFDRKQLITVPGGSVYAERNLFPFFESNDPQPIQYVLALAAAVRAKAKVSIGAILWPPSR
;
A
#
# COMPACT_ATOMS: atom_id res chain seq x y z
N MET A 1 -67.96 37.76 27.28
CA MET A 1 -67.53 36.52 26.57
C MET A 1 -66.39 36.74 25.57
N THR A 2 -65.74 37.91 25.52
CA THR A 2 -64.85 38.30 24.40
C THR A 2 -63.34 38.28 24.72
N GLN A 3 -62.91 38.44 25.98
CA GLN A 3 -61.47 38.45 26.32
C GLN A 3 -60.82 37.05 26.42
N SER A 4 -61.58 36.02 26.81
CA SER A 4 -61.06 34.64 26.96
C SER A 4 -60.77 33.98 25.62
N PHE A 5 -61.57 34.29 24.59
CA PHE A 5 -61.41 33.75 23.25
C PHE A 5 -60.18 34.34 22.55
N ILE A 6 -59.96 35.66 22.68
CA ILE A 6 -58.79 36.35 22.09
C ILE A 6 -57.47 35.82 22.70
N ARG A 7 -57.42 35.57 24.02
CA ARG A 7 -56.22 34.99 24.66
C ARG A 7 -55.91 33.57 24.17
N LYS A 8 -56.92 32.72 23.98
CA LYS A 8 -56.73 31.34 23.48
C LYS A 8 -56.28 31.33 22.01
N VAL A 9 -56.81 32.23 21.18
CA VAL A 9 -56.38 32.36 19.78
C VAL A 9 -54.95 32.89 19.70
N LEU A 10 -54.60 33.91 20.49
CA LEU A 10 -53.23 34.47 20.51
C LEU A 10 -52.20 33.44 20.98
N MET A 11 -52.53 32.65 22.00
CA MET A 11 -51.62 31.62 22.53
C MET A 11 -51.44 30.45 21.56
N THR A 12 -52.50 30.07 20.83
CA THR A 12 -52.42 29.03 19.78
C THR A 12 -51.59 29.50 18.58
N VAL A 13 -51.72 30.78 18.19
CA VAL A 13 -50.93 31.38 17.11
C VAL A 13 -49.45 31.52 17.51
N VAL A 14 -49.14 31.88 18.76
CA VAL A 14 -47.76 31.95 19.25
C VAL A 14 -47.13 30.56 19.36
N VAL A 15 -47.88 29.54 19.81
CA VAL A 15 -47.39 28.16 19.84
C VAL A 15 -47.21 27.60 18.42
N MET A 16 -48.11 27.89 17.48
CA MET A 16 -47.95 27.54 16.07
C MET A 16 -46.77 28.26 15.41
N LEU A 17 -46.57 29.56 15.67
CA LEU A 17 -45.42 30.31 15.14
C LEU A 17 -44.09 29.84 15.74
N ALA A 18 -44.07 29.47 17.03
CA ALA A 18 -42.90 28.88 17.67
C ALA A 18 -42.60 27.48 17.12
N SER A 19 -43.62 26.66 16.83
CA SER A 19 -43.43 25.35 16.20
C SER A 19 -43.09 25.44 14.71
N LEU A 20 -43.60 26.43 13.98
CA LEU A 20 -43.16 26.76 12.61
C LEU A 20 -41.73 27.30 12.56
N ALA A 21 -41.27 28.08 13.55
CA ALA A 21 -39.88 28.52 13.65
C ALA A 21 -38.92 27.36 14.00
N VAL A 22 -39.38 26.36 14.77
CA VAL A 22 -38.62 25.13 15.05
C VAL A 22 -38.63 24.15 13.87
N LEU A 23 -39.70 24.15 13.05
CA LEU A 23 -39.79 23.35 11.81
C LEU A 23 -39.07 23.98 10.60
N ASN A 24 -38.80 25.28 10.61
CA ASN A 24 -38.04 25.99 9.55
C ASN A 24 -36.58 26.27 9.90
N ALA A 25 -36.08 25.78 11.04
CA ALA A 25 -34.66 25.52 11.18
C ALA A 25 -34.32 24.30 10.31
N ALA A 26 -34.39 24.47 8.98
CA ALA A 26 -33.61 23.65 8.07
C ALA A 26 -32.18 23.75 8.60
N GLN A 27 -31.75 22.69 9.28
CA GLN A 27 -30.51 22.63 10.03
C GLN A 27 -29.40 23.10 9.10
N GLN A 28 -28.94 24.34 9.28
CA GLN A 28 -27.93 24.93 8.42
C GLN A 28 -26.77 23.96 8.41
N SER A 29 -26.39 23.50 7.22
CA SER A 29 -25.29 22.54 7.08
C SER A 29 -24.10 23.11 7.86
N PRO A 30 -23.47 22.34 8.77
CA PRO A 30 -22.34 22.84 9.57
C PRO A 30 -21.15 23.26 8.69
N TRP A 31 -21.22 22.91 7.41
CA TRP A 31 -20.23 23.17 6.37
C TRP A 31 -20.47 24.48 5.59
N GLN A 32 -21.43 25.33 5.99
CA GLN A 32 -21.72 26.60 5.29
C GLN A 32 -20.57 27.61 5.32
N ALA A 33 -19.66 27.51 6.30
CA ALA A 33 -18.49 28.39 6.39
C ALA A 33 -17.43 28.10 5.31
N TRP A 34 -17.48 26.94 4.65
CA TRP A 34 -16.58 26.58 3.56
C TRP A 34 -17.12 27.09 2.23
N LYS A 35 -16.38 28.03 1.63
CA LYS A 35 -16.79 28.74 0.41
C LYS A 35 -16.79 27.87 -0.83
N HIS A 36 -15.90 26.88 -0.89
CA HIS A 36 -15.68 26.08 -2.08
C HIS A 36 -15.86 24.60 -1.80
N ARG A 37 -16.30 23.88 -2.85
CA ARG A 37 -16.62 22.45 -2.81
C ARG A 37 -16.16 21.80 -4.10
N LEU A 38 -15.32 20.78 -3.99
CA LEU A 38 -14.90 19.96 -5.12
C LEU A 38 -15.53 18.57 -4.97
N PRO A 39 -16.52 18.20 -5.82
CA PRO A 39 -17.19 16.93 -5.70
C PRO A 39 -16.30 15.78 -6.16
N ILE A 40 -16.37 14.69 -5.41
CA ILE A 40 -15.67 13.43 -5.66
C ILE A 40 -16.73 12.34 -5.68
N VAL A 41 -16.94 11.70 -6.83
CA VAL A 41 -17.89 10.60 -6.98
C VAL A 41 -17.11 9.32 -7.13
N LEU A 42 -17.38 8.38 -6.24
CA LEU A 42 -16.88 7.01 -6.32
C LEU A 42 -17.95 6.16 -7.01
N THR A 43 -17.65 5.60 -8.18
CA THR A 43 -18.55 4.71 -8.93
C THR A 43 -18.02 3.27 -8.96
N GLU A 44 -18.86 2.33 -9.41
CA GLU A 44 -18.54 0.90 -9.44
C GLU A 44 -18.18 0.31 -8.07
N ARG A 45 -18.71 0.92 -7.00
CA ARG A 45 -18.49 0.47 -5.62
C ARG A 45 -19.27 -0.79 -5.32
N ASP A 46 -18.63 -1.70 -4.59
CA ASP A 46 -19.25 -2.87 -3.99
C ASP A 46 -19.17 -2.78 -2.46
N ALA A 47 -20.32 -2.88 -1.79
CA ALA A 47 -20.42 -2.86 -0.33
C ALA A 47 -19.54 -3.93 0.34
N ALA A 48 -19.31 -5.07 -0.30
CA ALA A 48 -18.52 -6.16 0.27
C ALA A 48 -17.01 -5.82 0.33
N THR A 49 -16.55 -4.87 -0.47
CA THR A 49 -15.14 -4.49 -0.59
C THR A 49 -14.86 -3.03 -0.24
N ALA A 50 -15.90 -2.20 -0.12
CA ALA A 50 -15.82 -0.81 0.27
C ALA A 50 -15.02 -0.63 1.57
N GLY A 51 -14.10 0.33 1.55
CA GLY A 51 -13.25 0.66 2.69
C GLY A 51 -12.08 -0.30 2.95
N LEU A 52 -11.92 -1.42 2.21
CA LEU A 52 -10.75 -2.29 2.36
C LEU A 52 -9.46 -1.64 1.82
N LEU A 53 -9.58 -0.84 0.76
CA LEU A 53 -8.48 -0.15 0.11
C LEU A 53 -8.55 1.37 0.35
N PRO A 54 -7.40 2.06 0.40
CA PRO A 54 -7.38 3.52 0.39
C PRO A 54 -7.88 4.04 -0.97
N VAL A 55 -8.54 5.19 -0.93
CA VAL A 55 -8.86 6.03 -2.08
C VAL A 55 -7.92 7.23 -2.06
N ASP A 56 -7.06 7.33 -3.06
CA ASP A 56 -6.18 8.48 -3.26
C ASP A 56 -6.79 9.43 -4.31
N VAL A 57 -6.92 10.71 -3.96
CA VAL A 57 -7.43 11.75 -4.84
C VAL A 57 -6.45 12.91 -4.87
N THR A 58 -5.85 13.14 -6.04
CA THR A 58 -5.02 14.34 -6.28
C THR A 58 -5.92 15.53 -6.55
N PHE A 59 -5.59 16.67 -5.95
CA PHE A 59 -6.30 17.93 -6.18
C PHE A 59 -5.30 19.04 -6.55
N SER A 60 -5.84 20.07 -7.20
CA SER A 60 -5.19 21.35 -7.43
C SER A 60 -6.25 22.43 -7.25
N MET A 61 -5.96 23.45 -6.47
CA MET A 61 -6.84 24.60 -6.23
C MET A 61 -6.06 25.91 -6.35
N LEU A 62 -6.76 27.01 -6.57
CA LEU A 62 -6.12 28.33 -6.62
C LEU A 62 -5.59 28.67 -5.23
N ALA A 63 -4.36 29.18 -5.17
CA ALA A 63 -3.75 29.59 -3.91
C ALA A 63 -4.48 30.78 -3.26
N ALA A 64 -5.27 31.53 -4.03
CA ALA A 64 -6.10 32.62 -3.51
C ALA A 64 -7.34 32.12 -2.73
N ASP A 65 -7.78 30.87 -2.99
CA ASP A 65 -9.01 30.30 -2.42
C ASP A 65 -8.75 29.51 -1.13
N ILE A 66 -7.49 29.35 -0.73
CA ILE A 66 -7.10 28.61 0.47
C ILE A 66 -5.89 29.25 1.16
N GLY A 67 -5.99 29.49 2.46
CA GLY A 67 -4.87 29.94 3.27
C GLY A 67 -4.01 28.77 3.74
N ASP A 68 -4.51 28.02 4.72
CA ASP A 68 -3.80 26.88 5.33
C ASP A 68 -4.50 25.56 5.00
N PRO A 69 -3.99 24.78 4.02
CA PRO A 69 -4.60 23.52 3.61
C PRO A 69 -4.79 22.51 4.75
N ALA A 70 -3.87 22.47 5.72
CA ALA A 70 -3.95 21.54 6.84
C ALA A 70 -5.10 21.89 7.80
N LYS A 71 -5.49 23.17 7.86
CA LYS A 71 -6.63 23.64 8.66
C LYS A 71 -7.93 23.66 7.89
N GLU A 72 -7.89 24.05 6.63
CA GLU A 72 -9.09 24.41 5.88
C GLU A 72 -9.68 23.26 5.09
N ILE A 73 -8.90 22.26 4.68
CA ILE A 73 -9.44 21.15 3.91
C ILE A 73 -10.30 20.25 4.81
N ARG A 74 -11.49 19.89 4.32
CA ARG A 74 -12.37 18.87 4.90
C ARG A 74 -12.87 17.91 3.85
N LEU A 75 -13.07 16.66 4.23
CA LEU A 75 -13.74 15.67 3.40
C LEU A 75 -15.08 15.31 4.05
N VAL A 76 -16.17 15.44 3.30
CA VAL A 76 -17.50 15.04 3.75
C VAL A 76 -18.11 14.01 2.80
N LEU A 77 -18.84 13.06 3.35
CA LEU A 77 -19.70 12.12 2.64
C LEU A 77 -21.14 12.61 2.71
N LYS A 78 -21.83 12.62 1.57
CA LYS A 78 -23.27 12.86 1.48
C LYS A 78 -24.05 11.62 1.92
N THR A 79 -24.94 11.77 2.88
CA THR A 79 -25.82 10.71 3.39
C THR A 79 -27.29 11.15 3.37
N PRO A 80 -28.27 10.24 3.52
CA PRO A 80 -29.68 10.62 3.66
C PRO A 80 -29.96 11.57 4.85
N ALA A 81 -29.11 11.51 5.90
CA ALA A 81 -29.23 12.36 7.08
C ALA A 81 -28.45 13.68 6.98
N GLY A 82 -27.82 13.96 5.84
CA GLY A 82 -26.96 15.12 5.61
C GLY A 82 -25.50 14.75 5.40
N GLU A 83 -24.62 15.75 5.47
CA GLU A 83 -23.19 15.61 5.22
C GLU A 83 -22.45 15.18 6.50
N LYS A 84 -21.67 14.10 6.41
CA LYS A 84 -20.88 13.56 7.50
C LYS A 84 -19.39 13.70 7.20
N GLU A 85 -18.61 14.22 8.15
CA GLU A 85 -17.15 14.28 8.01
C GLU A 85 -16.52 12.88 7.93
N VAL A 86 -15.51 12.74 7.07
CA VAL A 86 -14.79 11.50 6.81
C VAL A 86 -13.32 11.72 7.15
N PRO A 87 -12.72 10.90 8.03
CA PRO A 87 -11.29 10.94 8.29
C PRO A 87 -10.50 10.77 6.99
N PHE A 88 -9.54 11.67 6.78
CA PHE A 88 -8.65 11.66 5.62
C PHE A 88 -7.23 12.03 6.06
N GLN A 89 -6.26 11.79 5.19
CA GLN A 89 -4.89 12.24 5.36
C GLN A 89 -4.50 13.11 4.17
N LEU A 90 -4.05 14.32 4.47
CA LEU A 90 -3.49 15.24 3.50
C LEU A 90 -2.00 14.93 3.33
N SER A 91 -1.55 14.81 2.09
CA SER A 91 -0.20 14.37 1.74
C SER A 91 0.32 15.10 0.50
N ARG A 92 1.64 15.08 0.32
CA ARG A 92 2.32 15.58 -0.90
C ARG A 92 1.92 17.01 -1.29
N LEU A 93 1.70 17.87 -0.29
CA LEU A 93 1.37 19.28 -0.52
C LEU A 93 2.51 19.98 -1.26
N SER A 94 2.14 20.75 -2.28
CA SER A 94 3.04 21.60 -3.05
C SER A 94 2.34 22.91 -3.39
N SER A 95 3.11 23.99 -3.40
CA SER A 95 2.63 25.30 -3.82
C SER A 95 3.38 25.75 -5.06
N TRP A 96 2.65 26.13 -6.11
CA TRP A 96 3.20 26.78 -7.27
C TRP A 96 2.87 28.27 -7.22
N LYS A 97 3.89 29.12 -7.20
CA LYS A 97 3.74 30.56 -6.89
C LYS A 97 3.90 31.48 -8.09
N ARG A 98 4.31 30.95 -9.24
CA ARG A 98 4.62 31.80 -10.39
C ARG A 98 3.31 32.28 -10.99
N ASP A 99 3.27 33.54 -11.39
CA ASP A 99 2.19 34.08 -12.21
C ASP A 99 2.85 34.47 -13.53
N THR A 100 2.90 33.52 -14.47
CA THR A 100 3.74 33.67 -15.67
C THR A 100 3.13 34.58 -16.72
N ASP A 101 1.81 34.78 -16.70
CA ASP A 101 1.08 35.49 -17.74
C ASP A 101 -0.26 36.11 -17.31
N GLY A 102 -0.55 36.22 -16.00
CA GLY A 102 -1.70 36.94 -15.43
C GLY A 102 -3.08 36.34 -15.72
N VAL A 103 -3.17 35.38 -16.63
CA VAL A 103 -4.46 34.83 -17.12
C VAL A 103 -4.42 33.31 -17.35
N LYS A 104 -3.29 32.68 -17.70
CA LYS A 104 -3.26 31.23 -18.01
C LYS A 104 -2.61 30.39 -16.92
N SER A 105 -1.79 31.00 -16.07
CA SER A 105 -1.05 30.27 -15.04
C SER A 105 -1.16 31.00 -13.70
N LEU A 106 -2.25 30.74 -12.97
CA LEU A 106 -2.48 31.29 -11.63
C LEU A 106 -1.78 30.44 -10.56
N PRO A 107 -1.29 31.05 -9.46
CA PRO A 107 -0.73 30.31 -8.34
C PRO A 107 -1.67 29.23 -7.81
N THR A 108 -1.15 28.04 -7.55
CA THR A 108 -1.94 26.88 -7.08
C THR A 108 -1.35 26.24 -5.85
N VAL A 109 -2.23 25.59 -5.10
CA VAL A 109 -1.89 24.60 -4.08
C VAL A 109 -2.40 23.26 -4.56
N SER A 110 -1.51 22.27 -4.60
CA SER A 110 -1.81 20.91 -5.04
C SER A 110 -1.38 19.91 -3.99
N GLY A 111 -2.05 18.77 -3.95
CA GLY A 111 -1.71 17.70 -3.03
C GLY A 111 -2.54 16.47 -3.28
N MET A 112 -2.51 15.55 -2.34
CA MET A 112 -3.30 14.33 -2.37
C MET A 112 -4.04 14.17 -1.05
N ILE A 113 -5.33 13.88 -1.12
CA ILE A 113 -6.06 13.33 0.00
C ILE A 113 -6.14 11.81 -0.14
N THR A 114 -5.96 11.11 0.97
CA THR A 114 -6.26 9.69 1.09
C THR A 114 -7.37 9.51 2.09
N PHE A 115 -8.33 8.65 1.79
CA PHE A 115 -9.35 8.24 2.76
C PHE A 115 -9.77 6.78 2.54
N PHE A 116 -10.45 6.19 3.51
CA PHE A 116 -11.14 4.92 3.31
C PHE A 116 -12.61 5.20 3.04
N ASP A 117 -13.16 4.54 2.03
CA ASP A 117 -14.56 4.68 1.67
C ASP A 117 -15.47 4.16 2.80
N THR A 118 -16.34 5.03 3.32
CA THR A 118 -17.24 4.77 4.45
C THR A 118 -18.71 4.79 4.07
N ALA A 119 -19.02 4.97 2.78
CA ALA A 119 -20.40 5.05 2.33
C ALA A 119 -21.10 3.68 2.44
N PRO A 120 -22.35 3.63 2.93
CA PRO A 120 -23.08 2.37 3.06
C PRO A 120 -23.52 1.85 1.69
N GLY A 121 -23.58 0.53 1.55
CA GLY A 121 -24.12 -0.13 0.35
C GLY A 121 -23.25 -0.01 -0.91
N SER A 122 -23.70 -0.69 -1.96
CA SER A 122 -23.07 -0.69 -3.29
C SER A 122 -23.59 0.47 -4.13
N GLY A 123 -22.89 0.78 -5.21
CA GLY A 123 -23.25 1.88 -6.12
C GLY A 123 -22.62 3.22 -5.72
N PRO A 124 -22.96 4.31 -6.46
CA PRO A 124 -22.26 5.57 -6.36
C PRO A 124 -22.24 6.16 -4.94
N ALA A 125 -21.11 6.69 -4.53
CA ALA A 125 -20.99 7.50 -3.31
C ALA A 125 -20.47 8.90 -3.64
N GLU A 126 -21.14 9.92 -3.11
CA GLU A 126 -20.80 11.32 -3.30
C GLU A 126 -20.05 11.85 -2.08
N TYR A 127 -18.80 12.22 -2.30
CA TYR A 127 -17.96 12.95 -1.35
C TYR A 127 -17.76 14.39 -1.85
N ALA A 128 -17.41 15.29 -0.95
CA ALA A 128 -16.98 16.64 -1.30
C ALA A 128 -15.74 17.04 -0.51
N LEU A 129 -14.74 17.55 -1.22
CA LEU A 129 -13.61 18.24 -0.63
C LEU A 129 -14.00 19.70 -0.42
N LEU A 130 -14.09 20.13 0.84
CA LEU A 130 -14.43 21.50 1.22
C LEU A 130 -13.15 22.29 1.48
N TYR A 131 -13.12 23.57 1.06
CA TYR A 131 -12.02 24.49 1.36
C TYR A 131 -12.49 25.96 1.38
N GLY A 132 -11.59 26.88 1.75
CA GLY A 132 -11.84 28.33 1.80
C GLY A 132 -12.56 28.80 3.05
N ASN A 133 -12.22 28.22 4.21
CA ASN A 133 -12.68 28.65 5.53
C ASN A 133 -11.48 29.02 6.41
N PRO A 134 -10.99 30.28 6.36
CA PRO A 134 -9.80 30.70 7.11
C PRO A 134 -9.94 30.61 8.65
N ALA A 135 -11.16 30.47 9.16
CA ALA A 135 -11.44 30.31 10.58
C ALA A 135 -11.42 28.84 11.04
N ALA A 136 -11.22 27.89 10.12
CA ALA A 136 -11.17 26.48 10.46
C ALA A 136 -9.95 26.13 11.32
N THR A 137 -10.12 25.21 12.25
CA THR A 137 -9.02 24.56 12.98
C THR A 137 -8.52 23.34 12.21
N ALA A 138 -7.32 22.83 12.50
CA ALA A 138 -6.93 21.53 11.95
C ALA A 138 -7.87 20.42 12.47
N PRO A 139 -8.26 19.44 11.64
CA PRO A 139 -9.01 18.28 12.12
C PRO A 139 -8.09 17.38 12.95
N ASP A 140 -8.63 16.79 14.01
CA ASP A 140 -7.94 15.79 14.83
C ASP A 140 -8.61 14.43 14.65
N TYR A 141 -8.03 13.60 13.79
CA TYR A 141 -8.58 12.28 13.48
C TYR A 141 -7.93 11.21 14.36
N PRO A 142 -8.72 10.35 15.03
CA PRO A 142 -8.18 9.30 15.88
C PRO A 142 -7.38 8.31 15.03
N THR A 143 -6.24 7.87 15.56
CA THR A 143 -5.39 6.87 14.91
C THR A 143 -4.79 5.90 15.92
N ASP A 144 -4.64 4.65 15.51
CA ASP A 144 -3.90 3.63 16.25
C ASP A 144 -2.41 3.57 15.83
N LEU A 145 -2.02 4.41 14.86
CA LEU A 145 -0.67 4.42 14.30
C LEU A 145 0.35 4.99 15.29
N ARG A 146 1.46 4.27 15.47
CA ARG A 146 2.61 4.73 16.26
C ARG A 146 3.88 4.50 15.47
N VAL A 147 4.79 5.48 15.50
CA VAL A 147 6.09 5.40 14.84
C VAL A 147 7.19 5.62 15.87
N SER A 148 8.17 4.73 15.90
CA SER A 148 9.39 4.84 16.71
C SER A 148 10.63 4.45 15.90
N GLY A 149 11.81 4.66 16.47
CA GLY A 149 13.09 4.45 15.80
C GLY A 149 13.48 5.59 14.86
N ASP A 150 14.66 5.45 14.25
CA ASP A 150 15.30 6.47 13.42
C ASP A 150 15.42 6.03 11.96
N SER A 151 15.59 7.00 11.06
CA SER A 151 15.77 6.72 9.64
C SER A 151 16.98 5.83 9.38
N PRO A 152 16.89 4.84 8.48
CA PRO A 152 15.71 4.34 7.75
C PRO A 152 15.00 3.16 8.44
N ALA A 153 15.38 2.81 9.68
CA ALA A 153 15.01 1.61 10.42
C ALA A 153 13.86 1.87 11.43
N TRP A 154 12.76 2.43 10.94
CA TRP A 154 11.59 2.70 11.78
C TRP A 154 10.83 1.44 12.20
N THR A 155 10.14 1.53 13.34
CA THR A 155 9.08 0.61 13.74
C THR A 155 7.74 1.34 13.66
N ILE A 156 6.80 0.75 12.93
CA ILE A 156 5.45 1.28 12.72
C ILE A 156 4.43 0.27 13.26
N GLU A 157 3.53 0.73 14.11
CA GLU A 157 2.51 -0.12 14.73
C GLU A 157 1.12 0.41 14.43
N ASN A 158 0.15 -0.49 14.34
CA ASN A 158 -1.29 -0.20 14.40
C ASN A 158 -1.97 -1.21 15.35
N SER A 159 -3.29 -1.28 15.41
CA SER A 159 -4.02 -2.22 16.28
C SER A 159 -3.90 -3.69 15.88
N LYS A 160 -3.39 -3.99 14.68
CA LYS A 160 -3.32 -5.35 14.11
C LYS A 160 -1.91 -5.92 14.06
N MET A 161 -0.91 -5.09 13.80
CA MET A 161 0.46 -5.55 13.58
C MET A 161 1.51 -4.52 14.00
N THR A 162 2.73 -5.01 14.18
CA THR A 162 3.96 -4.21 14.29
C THR A 162 4.84 -4.52 13.09
N VAL A 163 5.24 -3.49 12.36
CA VAL A 163 6.11 -3.56 11.18
C VAL A 163 7.46 -2.97 11.54
N ARG A 164 8.54 -3.72 11.36
CA ARG A 164 9.90 -3.24 11.59
C ARG A 164 10.64 -3.16 10.27
N LEU A 165 11.27 -2.01 10.05
CA LEU A 165 12.10 -1.75 8.89
C LEU A 165 13.56 -2.07 9.19
N HIS A 166 14.27 -2.47 8.14
CA HIS A 166 15.60 -3.01 8.18
C HIS A 166 16.63 -1.93 8.52
N GLY A 167 17.37 -2.17 9.59
CA GLY A 167 18.51 -1.37 9.99
C GLY A 167 19.68 -2.27 10.35
N ARG A 168 20.86 -1.66 10.51
CA ARG A 168 22.01 -2.40 11.03
C ARG A 168 21.64 -3.03 12.35
N ASN A 169 21.80 -4.34 12.42
CA ASN A 169 21.63 -5.06 13.66
C ASN A 169 23.03 -5.52 14.11
N PRO A 170 23.59 -4.92 15.18
CA PRO A 170 24.91 -5.32 15.68
C PRO A 170 24.95 -6.79 16.14
N ALA A 171 23.79 -7.42 16.40
CA ALA A 171 23.68 -8.86 16.66
C ALA A 171 23.54 -9.72 15.39
N ASN A 172 23.10 -9.17 14.24
CA ASN A 172 23.05 -9.89 12.95
C ASN A 172 24.42 -9.96 12.24
N GLY A 173 25.46 -9.35 12.82
CA GLY A 173 26.85 -9.65 12.46
C GLY A 173 27.31 -11.04 12.93
N ASP A 174 26.49 -11.77 13.69
CA ASP A 174 26.83 -13.09 14.21
C ASP A 174 25.73 -14.09 13.83
N VAL A 175 25.72 -14.50 12.55
CA VAL A 175 24.79 -15.51 11.99
C VAL A 175 24.83 -16.84 12.79
N ALA A 176 25.85 -17.05 13.63
CA ALA A 176 25.96 -18.17 14.55
C ALA A 176 25.02 -18.09 15.78
N LYS A 177 24.37 -16.94 16.04
CA LYS A 177 23.43 -16.74 17.16
C LYS A 177 21.95 -16.69 16.76
N ALA A 178 21.62 -17.01 15.50
CA ALA A 178 20.23 -17.19 15.09
C ALA A 178 19.54 -18.17 16.05
N LEU A 179 18.52 -17.70 16.77
CA LEU A 179 17.83 -18.37 17.89
C LEU A 179 17.05 -19.64 17.49
N ARG A 180 17.19 -20.12 16.27
CA ARG A 180 16.60 -21.37 15.79
C ARG A 180 17.74 -22.26 15.27
N PRO A 181 17.87 -23.50 15.76
CA PRO A 181 18.74 -24.48 15.11
C PRO A 181 18.29 -24.63 13.65
N ILE A 182 19.06 -24.10 12.70
CA ILE A 182 18.74 -24.24 11.28
C ILE A 182 19.21 -25.63 10.83
N THR A 183 18.52 -26.66 11.27
CA THR A 183 18.55 -27.97 10.60
C THR A 183 17.37 -28.01 9.63
N ALA A 184 17.49 -27.29 8.51
CA ALA A 184 16.61 -27.48 7.37
C ALA A 184 17.08 -28.74 6.62
N GLY A 185 16.44 -29.88 6.88
CA GLY A 185 16.70 -31.13 6.14
C GLY A 185 18.09 -31.75 6.34
N GLY A 186 18.77 -31.47 7.46
CA GLY A 186 20.07 -32.09 7.79
C GLY A 186 21.30 -31.44 7.16
N TRP A 187 21.19 -30.24 6.58
CA TRP A 187 22.30 -29.56 5.90
C TRP A 187 22.88 -28.39 6.70
N THR A 188 24.19 -28.18 6.59
CA THR A 188 24.88 -26.97 7.07
C THR A 188 24.45 -25.78 6.22
N VAL A 189 23.76 -24.81 6.83
CA VAL A 189 23.32 -23.59 6.15
C VAL A 189 24.53 -22.72 5.81
N GLN A 190 24.62 -22.31 4.55
CA GLN A 190 25.50 -21.22 4.14
C GLN A 190 24.69 -19.92 4.16
N PRO A 191 25.06 -18.91 4.97
CA PRO A 191 24.47 -17.59 4.85
C PRO A 191 24.83 -17.04 3.46
N ALA A 192 23.83 -16.90 2.59
CA ALA A 192 24.10 -16.58 1.19
C ALA A 192 24.41 -15.10 0.95
N HIS A 193 23.92 -14.23 1.82
CA HIS A 193 24.07 -12.78 1.68
C HIS A 193 24.44 -12.17 3.03
N ASN A 194 25.42 -11.26 3.03
CA ASN A 194 25.54 -10.31 4.12
C ASN A 194 24.32 -9.40 4.06
N THR A 195 23.52 -9.36 5.11
CA THR A 195 22.31 -8.55 5.19
C THR A 195 22.45 -7.40 6.18
N ASN A 196 23.61 -7.19 6.81
CA ASN A 196 23.77 -6.17 7.85
C ASN A 196 23.91 -4.74 7.29
N PHE A 197 22.85 -4.25 6.67
CA PHE A 197 22.75 -2.93 6.04
C PHE A 197 21.68 -2.08 6.69
N ASN A 198 21.65 -0.80 6.35
CA ASN A 198 20.66 0.16 6.83
C ASN A 198 19.70 0.59 5.72
N SER A 199 18.96 -0.34 5.11
CA SER A 199 18.19 -0.04 3.89
C SER A 199 16.75 0.41 4.10
N GLY A 200 16.18 0.17 5.27
CA GLY A 200 14.77 0.41 5.55
C GLY A 200 13.80 -0.56 4.86
N GLN A 201 14.28 -1.62 4.20
CA GLN A 201 13.40 -2.67 3.66
C GLN A 201 12.57 -3.34 4.76
N LEU A 202 11.49 -4.04 4.39
CA LEU A 202 10.68 -4.75 5.38
C LEU A 202 11.52 -5.87 6.01
N ALA A 203 11.72 -5.82 7.33
CA ALA A 203 12.54 -6.79 8.05
C ALA A 203 11.71 -7.81 8.81
N ARG A 204 10.64 -7.34 9.47
CA ARG A 204 9.84 -8.17 10.36
C ARG A 204 8.42 -7.64 10.48
N VAL A 205 7.47 -8.56 10.60
CA VAL A 205 6.09 -8.26 10.97
C VAL A 205 5.66 -9.14 12.14
N ASP A 206 5.16 -8.51 13.20
CA ASP A 206 4.56 -9.18 14.35
C ASP A 206 3.03 -8.99 14.29
N LEU A 207 2.27 -10.08 14.12
CA LEU A 207 0.81 -10.02 14.26
C LEU A 207 0.45 -9.92 15.74
N LYS A 208 -0.35 -8.91 16.11
CA LYS A 208 -0.73 -8.68 17.52
C LYS A 208 -1.60 -9.81 18.08
N SER A 209 -2.30 -10.54 17.21
CA SER A 209 -3.06 -11.73 17.60
C SER A 209 -2.24 -13.02 17.62
N ARG A 210 -1.00 -13.02 17.10
CA ARG A 210 -0.08 -14.17 17.09
C ARG A 210 1.32 -13.77 17.58
N PRO A 211 1.47 -13.23 18.80
CA PRO A 211 2.74 -12.68 19.29
C PRO A 211 3.86 -13.73 19.44
N ALA A 212 3.52 -15.01 19.57
CA ALA A 212 4.49 -16.11 19.64
C ALA A 212 5.16 -16.44 18.29
N TRP A 213 4.60 -15.95 17.18
CA TRP A 213 5.01 -16.30 15.83
C TRP A 213 5.38 -15.05 15.01
N PRO A 214 6.50 -14.41 15.33
CA PRO A 214 6.99 -13.29 14.53
C PRO A 214 7.40 -13.77 13.14
N LEU A 215 7.02 -13.00 12.12
CA LEU A 215 7.42 -13.25 10.75
C LEU A 215 8.69 -12.44 10.48
N ALA A 216 9.83 -13.12 10.53
CA ALA A 216 11.14 -12.58 10.19
C ALA A 216 12.06 -13.73 9.79
N PRO A 217 12.81 -13.62 8.68
CA PRO A 217 13.85 -14.59 8.38
C PRO A 217 15.06 -14.39 9.31
N TYR A 218 15.83 -15.45 9.52
CA TYR A 218 17.09 -15.42 10.26
C TYR A 218 18.11 -14.46 9.61
N SER A 219 17.97 -14.22 8.30
CA SER A 219 18.77 -13.25 7.55
C SER A 219 18.48 -11.80 7.97
N GLY A 220 17.40 -11.53 8.70
CA GLY A 220 17.11 -10.20 9.27
C GLY A 220 16.47 -9.20 8.29
N VAL A 221 16.24 -9.58 7.04
CA VAL A 221 15.48 -8.78 6.06
C VAL A 221 14.55 -9.68 5.25
N MET A 222 13.26 -9.33 5.24
CA MET A 222 12.18 -10.12 4.64
C MET A 222 11.93 -9.74 3.19
N HIS A 223 11.87 -8.45 2.85
CA HIS A 223 11.64 -7.99 1.48
C HIS A 223 12.98 -7.69 0.82
N TRP A 224 13.43 -8.59 -0.06
CA TRP A 224 14.74 -8.46 -0.69
C TRP A 224 14.73 -7.52 -1.90
N GLU A 225 13.62 -7.51 -2.63
CA GLU A 225 13.52 -6.90 -3.96
C GLU A 225 13.06 -5.43 -3.93
N PRO A 226 13.32 -4.63 -4.99
CA PRO A 226 13.96 -4.96 -6.27
C PRO A 226 15.39 -5.52 -6.22
N GLY A 227 15.77 -6.23 -7.28
CA GLY A 227 16.95 -7.09 -7.32
C GLY A 227 17.40 -7.33 -8.74
N ILE A 228 18.72 -7.42 -8.91
CA ILE A 228 19.36 -7.56 -10.20
C ILE A 228 20.55 -8.51 -10.10
N PHE A 229 20.68 -9.37 -11.11
CA PHE A 229 21.87 -10.18 -11.30
C PHE A 229 22.60 -9.76 -12.56
N ILE A 230 23.83 -9.29 -12.38
CA ILE A 230 24.78 -8.99 -13.46
C ILE A 230 25.97 -9.94 -13.27
N PRO A 231 26.36 -10.79 -14.25
CA PRO A 231 27.39 -11.81 -14.06
C PRO A 231 28.71 -11.31 -13.48
N THR A 232 29.14 -10.11 -13.87
CA THR A 232 30.38 -9.50 -13.39
C THR A 232 30.28 -8.87 -12.00
N ARG A 233 29.06 -8.67 -11.47
CA ARG A 233 28.81 -8.03 -10.17
C ARG A 233 28.11 -8.94 -9.15
N GLY A 234 27.51 -10.04 -9.60
CA GLY A 234 26.74 -10.97 -8.78
C GLY A 234 25.29 -10.54 -8.58
N TRP A 235 24.65 -11.15 -7.57
CA TRP A 235 23.33 -10.76 -7.08
C TRP A 235 23.45 -9.49 -6.25
N LEU A 236 22.59 -8.52 -6.55
CA LEU A 236 22.51 -7.24 -5.86
C LEU A 236 21.05 -6.93 -5.56
N HIS A 237 20.79 -6.43 -4.37
CA HIS A 237 19.44 -6.16 -3.89
C HIS A 237 19.33 -4.75 -3.33
N VAL A 238 18.13 -4.16 -3.37
CA VAL A 238 17.88 -2.86 -2.74
C VAL A 238 18.04 -2.89 -1.22
N PHE A 239 18.01 -4.08 -0.58
CA PHE A 239 18.32 -4.17 0.84
C PHE A 239 19.79 -3.84 1.16
N GLU A 240 20.68 -3.81 0.17
CA GLU A 240 22.09 -3.43 0.32
C GLU A 240 22.32 -1.90 0.39
N TRP A 241 21.27 -1.09 0.26
CA TRP A 241 21.39 0.35 0.58
C TRP A 241 21.81 0.56 2.03
N ASP A 242 22.72 1.52 2.26
CA ASP A 242 23.37 1.65 3.57
C ASP A 242 23.92 3.06 3.88
N PRO A 243 23.05 4.06 4.13
CA PRO A 243 21.60 4.07 3.95
C PRO A 243 21.19 4.35 2.48
N PRO A 244 19.88 4.29 2.13
CA PRO A 244 19.42 4.75 0.83
C PRO A 244 19.67 6.27 0.67
N PRO A 245 20.05 6.76 -0.53
CA PRO A 245 20.33 8.18 -0.77
C PRO A 245 19.15 9.11 -0.46
N VAL A 246 17.94 8.68 -0.77
CA VAL A 246 16.70 9.35 -0.38
C VAL A 246 15.94 8.43 0.56
N CYS A 247 15.57 8.97 1.73
CA CYS A 247 14.71 8.29 2.68
C CYS A 247 13.80 9.29 3.39
N GLU A 248 12.51 9.19 3.15
CA GLU A 248 11.50 10.10 3.67
C GLU A 248 10.41 9.32 4.39
N ILE A 249 9.82 9.96 5.40
CA ILE A 249 8.67 9.43 6.13
C ILE A 249 7.58 10.51 6.19
N GLU A 250 6.37 10.15 5.79
CA GLU A 250 5.17 10.95 5.96
C GLU A 250 4.27 10.26 6.98
N LYS A 251 3.77 11.01 7.96
CA LYS A 251 2.97 10.49 9.07
C LYS A 251 1.62 11.21 9.09
N GLY A 252 0.56 10.46 9.25
CA GLY A 252 -0.76 11.01 9.51
C GLY A 252 -1.70 9.98 10.10
N PRO A 253 -2.98 10.35 10.24
CA PRO A 253 -3.94 9.55 10.99
C PRO A 253 -4.37 8.27 10.27
N LEU A 254 -4.23 8.21 8.94
CA LEU A 254 -4.66 7.05 8.15
C LEU A 254 -3.52 6.13 7.76
N PHE A 255 -2.33 6.68 7.50
CA PHE A 255 -1.17 5.89 7.13
C PHE A 255 0.15 6.56 7.53
N VAL A 256 1.17 5.71 7.63
CA VAL A 256 2.56 6.10 7.60
C VAL A 256 3.13 5.65 6.25
N GLU A 257 3.67 6.58 5.47
CA GLU A 257 4.33 6.30 4.19
C GLU A 257 5.83 6.46 4.35
N ILE A 258 6.59 5.45 3.90
CA ILE A 258 8.05 5.49 3.84
C ILE A 258 8.44 5.42 2.39
N ARG A 259 9.19 6.42 1.90
CA ARG A 259 9.68 6.48 0.52
C ARG A 259 11.19 6.40 0.52
N ARG A 260 11.73 5.49 -0.30
CA ARG A 260 13.16 5.32 -0.50
C ARG A 260 13.47 5.31 -1.97
N SER A 261 14.57 5.96 -2.36
CA SER A 261 15.04 5.87 -3.74
C SER A 261 16.51 6.23 -3.88
N GLY A 262 17.09 5.85 -5.00
CA GLY A 262 18.45 6.19 -5.38
C GLY A 262 18.97 5.26 -6.47
N PRO A 263 20.22 5.46 -6.92
CA PRO A 263 20.92 4.45 -7.70
C PRO A 263 20.82 3.08 -7.02
N PHE A 264 20.64 2.05 -7.82
CA PHE A 264 20.62 0.68 -7.35
C PHE A 264 21.99 0.34 -6.76
N PRO A 265 22.08 -0.35 -5.61
CA PRO A 265 23.37 -0.67 -4.99
C PRO A 265 24.38 -1.27 -5.97
N LYS A 266 25.51 -0.59 -6.16
CA LYS A 266 26.61 -0.98 -7.07
C LYS A 266 26.19 -1.11 -8.55
N VAL A 267 25.03 -0.57 -8.94
CA VAL A 267 24.56 -0.50 -10.34
C VAL A 267 24.05 0.91 -10.65
N PRO A 268 24.95 1.89 -10.87
CA PRO A 268 24.55 3.27 -11.17
C PRO A 268 23.72 3.42 -12.44
N GLU A 269 23.79 2.45 -13.35
CA GLU A 269 22.99 2.37 -14.58
C GLU A 269 21.50 2.15 -14.32
N VAL A 270 21.15 1.77 -13.09
CA VAL A 270 19.78 1.48 -12.67
C VAL A 270 19.45 2.33 -11.44
N LYS A 271 18.24 2.87 -11.40
CA LYS A 271 17.67 3.51 -10.21
C LYS A 271 16.53 2.65 -9.69
N ALA A 272 16.39 2.57 -8.38
CA ALA A 272 15.25 1.94 -7.75
C ALA A 272 14.52 2.90 -6.82
N SER A 273 13.22 2.68 -6.65
CA SER A 273 12.45 3.24 -5.55
C SER A 273 11.55 2.18 -4.91
N VAL A 274 11.39 2.31 -3.60
CA VAL A 274 10.52 1.46 -2.79
C VAL A 274 9.70 2.36 -1.87
N VAL A 275 8.39 2.14 -1.88
CA VAL A 275 7.42 2.85 -1.04
C VAL A 275 6.65 1.83 -0.21
N TYR A 276 6.54 2.07 1.09
CA TYR A 276 5.62 1.33 1.95
C TYR A 276 4.57 2.26 2.53
N ARG A 277 3.31 1.82 2.55
CA ARG A 277 2.26 2.43 3.36
C ARG A 277 1.72 1.43 4.36
N ILE A 278 1.70 1.82 5.62
CA ILE A 278 1.12 1.07 6.74
C ILE A 278 -0.08 1.86 7.23
N PHE A 279 -1.26 1.25 7.20
CA PHE A 279 -2.53 1.94 7.46
C PHE A 279 -3.07 1.68 8.86
N THR A 280 -3.86 2.62 9.37
CA THR A 280 -4.62 2.47 10.63
C THR A 280 -5.53 1.24 10.55
N ASN A 281 -5.55 0.41 11.61
CA ASN A 281 -6.42 -0.76 11.72
C ASN A 281 -6.42 -1.72 10.50
N ARG A 282 -5.29 -1.86 9.80
CA ARG A 282 -5.14 -2.79 8.66
C ARG A 282 -3.98 -3.77 8.86
N PRO A 283 -4.19 -5.08 8.66
CA PRO A 283 -3.13 -6.07 8.75
C PRO A 283 -2.45 -6.30 7.38
N TYR A 284 -2.13 -5.23 6.65
CA TYR A 284 -1.34 -5.32 5.42
C TYR A 284 -0.40 -4.13 5.27
N VAL A 285 0.69 -4.36 4.54
CA VAL A 285 1.59 -3.31 4.04
C VAL A 285 1.32 -3.14 2.55
N GLU A 286 1.01 -1.93 2.09
CA GLU A 286 1.06 -1.63 0.65
C GLU A 286 2.51 -1.36 0.27
N SER A 287 3.01 -2.05 -0.75
CA SER A 287 4.36 -1.93 -1.27
C SER A 287 4.33 -1.51 -2.72
N GLY A 288 4.90 -0.35 -3.04
CA GLY A 288 5.20 0.09 -4.40
C GLY A 288 6.69 -0.06 -4.68
N THR A 289 7.06 -0.71 -5.77
CA THR A 289 8.43 -0.78 -6.25
C THR A 289 8.54 -0.24 -7.67
N ARG A 290 9.68 0.38 -7.99
CA ARG A 290 10.00 0.83 -9.35
C ARG A 290 11.47 0.64 -9.62
N ILE A 291 11.78 0.18 -10.82
CA ILE A 291 13.12 0.06 -11.39
C ILE A 291 13.13 0.92 -12.66
N ASP A 292 14.04 1.88 -12.72
CA ASP A 292 14.33 2.71 -13.89
C ASP A 292 15.70 2.31 -14.42
N VAL A 293 15.77 1.77 -15.64
CA VAL A 293 17.03 1.48 -16.33
C VAL A 293 17.47 2.77 -17.01
N LEU A 294 18.48 3.44 -16.47
CA LEU A 294 18.97 4.73 -16.97
C LEU A 294 19.89 4.53 -18.17
N GLU A 295 20.75 3.52 -18.09
CA GLU A 295 21.67 3.12 -19.15
C GLU A 295 21.49 1.63 -19.45
N THR A 296 21.71 1.24 -20.72
CA THR A 296 21.54 -0.14 -21.16
C THR A 296 22.43 -1.08 -20.35
N VAL A 297 21.83 -2.15 -19.81
CA VAL A 297 22.52 -3.12 -18.93
C VAL A 297 22.28 -4.55 -19.40
N GLY A 298 23.32 -5.38 -19.36
CA GLY A 298 23.22 -6.82 -19.57
C GLY A 298 22.96 -7.55 -18.26
N VAL A 299 21.85 -8.28 -18.16
CA VAL A 299 21.42 -8.96 -16.93
C VAL A 299 21.12 -10.43 -17.19
N VAL A 300 21.28 -11.26 -16.15
CA VAL A 300 20.68 -12.60 -16.12
C VAL A 300 19.30 -12.53 -15.49
N SER A 301 19.14 -11.64 -14.50
CA SER A 301 17.87 -11.47 -13.82
C SER A 301 17.61 -10.03 -13.40
N ILE A 302 16.34 -9.63 -13.51
CA ILE A 302 15.74 -8.51 -12.79
C ILE A 302 14.51 -9.07 -12.10
N ARG A 303 14.37 -8.82 -10.80
CA ARG A 303 13.27 -9.31 -9.98
C ARG A 303 12.56 -8.16 -9.27
N ASN A 304 11.32 -8.44 -8.92
CA ASN A 304 10.41 -7.63 -8.13
C ASN A 304 9.55 -8.57 -7.27
N ASN A 305 8.85 -7.99 -6.28
CA ASN A 305 7.83 -8.68 -5.50
C ASN A 305 8.31 -9.99 -4.86
N ASP A 306 9.25 -9.87 -3.93
CA ASP A 306 9.86 -11.00 -3.21
C ASP A 306 9.70 -10.84 -1.71
N MET A 307 9.38 -11.94 -1.04
CA MET A 307 9.61 -12.07 0.38
C MET A 307 10.30 -13.37 0.74
N VAL A 308 11.19 -13.25 1.71
CA VAL A 308 12.06 -14.29 2.22
C VAL A 308 11.72 -14.64 3.66
N PHE A 309 11.68 -15.94 3.93
CA PHE A 309 11.36 -16.54 5.23
C PHE A 309 12.28 -17.73 5.51
N ASP A 310 12.33 -18.17 6.77
CA ASP A 310 13.02 -19.41 7.11
C ASP A 310 12.27 -20.61 6.50
N ASN A 311 13.02 -21.60 6.04
CA ASN A 311 12.42 -22.88 5.63
C ASN A 311 11.50 -23.45 6.71
N GLY A 312 10.32 -23.91 6.30
CA GLY A 312 9.31 -24.47 7.21
C GLY A 312 8.49 -23.42 7.95
N THR A 313 8.71 -22.12 7.74
CA THR A 313 7.81 -21.06 8.27
C THR A 313 6.39 -21.28 7.78
N PHE A 314 6.23 -21.59 6.49
CA PHE A 314 4.97 -21.95 5.87
C PHE A 314 5.03 -23.36 5.30
N THR A 315 3.91 -24.06 5.35
CA THR A 315 3.77 -25.45 4.92
C THR A 315 2.81 -25.60 3.74
N HIS A 316 1.98 -24.59 3.49
CA HIS A 316 0.99 -24.58 2.43
C HIS A 316 1.12 -23.32 1.59
N MET A 317 0.69 -23.42 0.33
CA MET A 317 0.47 -22.27 -0.53
C MET A 317 -0.95 -22.30 -1.08
N ALA A 318 -1.53 -21.11 -1.23
CA ALA A 318 -2.82 -20.90 -1.86
C ALA A 318 -2.70 -19.96 -3.05
N TRP A 319 -3.35 -20.30 -4.16
CA TRP A 319 -3.36 -19.49 -5.39
C TRP A 319 -4.59 -19.85 -6.22
N PRO A 320 -5.00 -19.01 -7.19
CA PRO A 320 -6.06 -19.38 -8.11
C PRO A 320 -5.56 -20.40 -9.14
N SER A 321 -6.27 -21.52 -9.24
CA SER A 321 -6.08 -22.54 -10.28
C SER A 321 -7.40 -22.72 -11.01
N ALA A 322 -7.40 -22.52 -12.34
CA ALA A 322 -8.61 -22.52 -13.17
C ALA A 322 -9.74 -21.63 -12.60
N GLY A 323 -9.38 -20.45 -12.08
CA GLY A 323 -10.32 -19.47 -11.52
C GLY A 323 -10.80 -19.74 -10.09
N THR A 324 -10.45 -20.88 -9.48
CA THR A 324 -10.83 -21.22 -8.10
C THR A 324 -9.60 -21.21 -7.19
N PRO A 325 -9.67 -20.63 -5.98
CA PRO A 325 -8.59 -20.74 -5.01
C PRO A 325 -8.36 -22.21 -4.64
N VAL A 326 -7.13 -22.68 -4.79
CA VAL A 326 -6.67 -23.97 -4.27
C VAL A 326 -5.71 -23.73 -3.12
N ILE A 327 -5.63 -24.70 -2.20
CA ILE A 327 -4.64 -24.74 -1.13
C ILE A 327 -3.94 -26.08 -1.24
N LYS A 328 -2.61 -26.07 -1.26
CA LYS A 328 -1.79 -27.27 -1.43
C LYS A 328 -0.65 -27.31 -0.42
N ASP A 329 -0.32 -28.52 0.02
CA ASP A 329 0.85 -28.78 0.85
C ASP A 329 2.12 -28.60 -0.01
N LEU A 330 3.11 -27.91 0.52
CA LEU A 330 4.37 -27.68 -0.18
C LEU A 330 5.24 -28.93 -0.28
N ASN A 331 4.98 -29.97 0.51
CA ASN A 331 5.64 -31.27 0.38
C ASN A 331 5.25 -32.00 -0.90
N ASP A 332 4.09 -31.67 -1.50
CA ASP A 332 3.64 -32.23 -2.77
C ASP A 332 4.45 -31.68 -3.98
N TYR A 333 5.29 -30.67 -3.76
CA TYR A 333 6.08 -30.00 -4.79
C TYR A 333 7.57 -30.22 -4.53
N PRO A 334 8.18 -31.31 -5.07
CA PRO A 334 9.59 -31.54 -4.95
C PRO A 334 10.39 -30.47 -5.70
N ARG A 335 11.60 -30.20 -5.24
CA ARG A 335 12.49 -29.23 -5.88
C ARG A 335 12.81 -29.63 -7.31
N VAL A 336 12.81 -28.65 -8.20
CA VAL A 336 13.26 -28.83 -9.58
C VAL A 336 14.73 -28.43 -9.76
N ASP A 337 15.31 -27.71 -8.81
CA ASP A 337 16.70 -27.25 -8.87
C ASP A 337 17.41 -27.17 -7.49
N VAL A 338 18.68 -26.76 -7.51
CA VAL A 338 19.52 -26.61 -6.30
C VAL A 338 19.14 -25.41 -5.43
N ASN A 339 18.41 -24.42 -5.97
CA ASN A 339 17.96 -23.24 -5.24
C ASN A 339 16.64 -23.51 -4.51
N GLY A 340 15.98 -24.61 -4.84
CA GLY A 340 14.74 -25.02 -4.21
C GLY A 340 13.50 -24.52 -4.93
N ASP A 341 13.59 -24.15 -6.20
CA ASP A 341 12.41 -23.81 -6.99
C ASP A 341 11.46 -25.02 -6.99
N VAL A 342 10.20 -24.79 -6.59
CA VAL A 342 9.18 -25.84 -6.46
C VAL A 342 7.94 -25.55 -7.30
N LEU A 343 7.65 -24.29 -7.57
CA LEU A 343 6.49 -23.87 -8.36
C LEU A 343 6.83 -22.70 -9.29
N ARG A 344 6.30 -22.78 -10.50
CA ARG A 344 6.26 -21.71 -11.50
C ARG A 344 4.80 -21.50 -11.91
N ILE A 345 4.23 -20.35 -11.54
CA ILE A 345 2.82 -20.02 -11.77
C ILE A 345 2.76 -18.78 -12.67
N SER A 346 1.70 -18.66 -13.48
CA SER A 346 1.50 -17.47 -14.31
C SER A 346 1.61 -16.17 -13.49
N ASP A 347 2.27 -15.18 -14.06
CA ASP A 347 2.38 -13.83 -13.52
C ASP A 347 1.03 -13.08 -13.47
N GLU A 348 0.02 -13.60 -14.17
CA GLU A 348 -1.31 -13.02 -14.21
C GLU A 348 -2.17 -13.29 -12.98
N ILE A 349 -1.75 -14.20 -12.08
CA ILE A 349 -2.54 -14.46 -10.88
C ILE A 349 -2.73 -13.17 -10.04
N PRO A 350 -3.96 -12.88 -9.58
CA PRO A 350 -4.25 -11.68 -8.79
C PRO A 350 -3.70 -11.75 -7.36
N PHE A 351 -3.48 -12.96 -6.84
CA PHE A 351 -2.95 -13.17 -5.50
C PHE A 351 -2.29 -14.55 -5.37
N PHE A 352 -1.49 -14.69 -4.33
CA PHE A 352 -1.23 -15.96 -3.67
C PHE A 352 -1.06 -15.74 -2.16
N ALA A 353 -1.05 -16.83 -1.40
CA ALA A 353 -0.75 -16.80 0.03
C ALA A 353 0.11 -18.00 0.45
N LEU A 354 0.98 -17.79 1.42
CA LEU A 354 1.70 -18.83 2.14
C LEU A 354 1.08 -18.96 3.53
N LEU A 355 0.85 -20.21 3.96
CA LEU A 355 0.11 -20.51 5.19
C LEU A 355 0.88 -21.54 6.03
N ASN A 356 0.75 -21.39 7.34
CA ASN A 356 1.01 -22.47 8.28
C ASN A 356 -0.26 -22.69 9.10
N PRO A 357 -1.11 -23.67 8.71
CA PRO A 357 -2.38 -23.93 9.40
C PRO A 357 -2.21 -24.33 10.86
N ALA A 358 -1.12 -25.02 11.21
CA ALA A 358 -0.84 -25.43 12.59
C ALA A 358 -0.60 -24.21 13.49
N GLU A 359 0.20 -23.26 13.00
CA GLU A 359 0.53 -22.03 13.75
C GLU A 359 -0.45 -20.87 13.51
N LYS A 360 -1.43 -21.08 12.62
CA LYS A 360 -2.47 -20.12 12.25
C LYS A 360 -1.91 -18.77 11.80
N ILE A 361 -0.80 -18.81 11.07
CA ILE A 361 -0.16 -17.64 10.47
C ILE A 361 -0.22 -17.74 8.95
N GLY A 362 -0.33 -16.60 8.29
CA GLY A 362 -0.24 -16.50 6.85
C GLY A 362 0.29 -15.16 6.40
N VAL A 363 0.92 -15.17 5.24
CA VAL A 363 1.30 -13.99 4.47
C VAL A 363 0.78 -14.16 3.05
N GLY A 364 0.41 -13.08 2.40
CA GLY A 364 0.04 -13.13 0.99
C GLY A 364 0.62 -11.98 0.20
N THR A 365 0.39 -12.04 -1.10
CA THR A 365 0.49 -10.87 -1.98
C THR A 365 -0.81 -10.75 -2.76
N VAL A 366 -1.28 -9.52 -2.91
CA VAL A 366 -2.37 -9.16 -3.80
C VAL A 366 -1.86 -8.10 -4.77
N LYS A 367 -1.86 -8.42 -6.06
CA LYS A 367 -1.36 -7.56 -7.13
C LYS A 367 -2.36 -6.45 -7.42
N ASP A 368 -1.99 -5.19 -7.14
CA ASP A 368 -2.84 -4.01 -7.38
C ASP A 368 -2.43 -3.22 -8.62
N MET A 369 -1.14 -3.16 -8.93
CA MET A 369 -0.64 -2.52 -10.15
C MET A 369 0.54 -3.32 -10.68
N TYR A 370 0.59 -3.51 -11.99
CA TYR A 370 1.75 -4.03 -12.70
C TYR A 370 1.88 -3.23 -14.00
N ALA A 371 2.93 -2.40 -14.08
CA ALA A 371 3.10 -1.42 -15.15
C ALA A 371 4.57 -1.38 -15.57
N ASN A 372 4.83 -1.89 -16.77
CA ASN A 372 6.17 -1.94 -17.34
C ASN A 372 6.15 -1.25 -18.71
N VAL A 373 7.13 -0.40 -18.97
CA VAL A 373 7.21 0.42 -20.18
C VAL A 373 8.64 0.43 -20.71
N GLY A 374 8.81 0.20 -22.01
CA GLY A 374 10.07 0.33 -22.72
C GLY A 374 10.41 1.78 -23.08
N PRO A 375 11.61 2.05 -23.60
CA PRO A 375 12.12 3.41 -23.80
C PRO A 375 11.27 4.32 -24.69
N ASP A 376 10.52 3.74 -25.62
CA ASP A 376 9.67 4.40 -26.61
C ASP A 376 8.17 4.30 -26.28
N GLY A 377 7.82 3.85 -25.07
CA GLY A 377 6.44 3.63 -24.66
C GLY A 377 5.89 2.23 -25.02
N THR A 378 6.68 1.37 -25.65
CA THR A 378 6.29 -0.02 -25.95
C THR A 378 6.40 -0.93 -24.72
N LEU A 379 6.14 -2.23 -24.88
CA LEU A 379 6.39 -3.20 -23.82
C LEU A 379 7.91 -3.37 -23.63
N PRO A 380 8.43 -3.34 -22.39
CA PRO A 380 9.84 -3.52 -22.14
C PRO A 380 10.26 -4.98 -22.32
N VAL A 381 11.57 -5.21 -22.29
CA VAL A 381 12.13 -6.56 -22.28
C VAL A 381 11.64 -7.30 -21.04
N VAL A 382 10.90 -8.38 -21.27
CA VAL A 382 10.53 -9.35 -20.26
C VAL A 382 10.94 -10.74 -20.74
N PHE A 383 11.38 -11.59 -19.83
CA PHE A 383 11.76 -12.96 -20.17
C PHE A 383 11.50 -13.86 -18.97
N ASP A 384 10.69 -14.90 -19.20
CA ASP A 384 10.26 -15.82 -18.15
C ASP A 384 9.64 -15.12 -16.93
N ASN A 385 8.81 -14.10 -17.20
CA ASN A 385 8.03 -13.41 -16.19
C ASN A 385 6.94 -14.35 -15.67
N SER A 386 7.18 -14.97 -14.53
CA SER A 386 6.26 -15.87 -13.84
C SER A 386 6.41 -15.68 -12.33
N PHE A 387 5.45 -16.10 -11.54
CA PHE A 387 5.69 -16.22 -10.11
C PHE A 387 6.43 -17.51 -9.82
N TYR A 388 7.48 -17.37 -9.00
CA TYR A 388 8.25 -18.49 -8.52
C TYR A 388 8.07 -18.62 -7.02
N LEU A 389 7.92 -19.87 -6.55
CA LEU A 389 8.11 -20.22 -5.15
C LEU A 389 9.33 -21.13 -5.07
N SER A 390 10.26 -20.73 -4.21
CA SER A 390 11.37 -21.55 -3.78
C SER A 390 11.11 -22.02 -2.35
N ASN A 391 11.20 -23.34 -2.12
CA ASN A 391 11.02 -23.96 -0.82
C ASN A 391 12.19 -24.90 -0.52
N LEU A 392 12.52 -24.99 0.76
CA LEU A 392 13.66 -25.75 1.27
C LEU A 392 15.01 -25.27 0.72
N GLY A 393 15.15 -24.06 0.19
CA GLY A 393 16.37 -23.59 -0.47
C GLY A 393 17.65 -23.86 0.33
N ARG A 394 18.78 -24.11 -0.36
CA ARG A 394 20.09 -24.49 0.24
C ARG A 394 20.61 -23.52 1.31
N GLU A 395 20.10 -22.29 1.26
CA GLU A 395 20.41 -21.18 2.15
C GLU A 395 19.58 -21.26 3.44
N GLY A 396 18.77 -22.31 3.65
CA GLY A 396 17.88 -22.37 4.81
C GLY A 396 16.64 -21.48 4.68
N LEU A 397 16.39 -20.93 3.48
CA LEU A 397 15.34 -19.97 3.19
C LEU A 397 14.30 -20.53 2.22
N MET A 398 13.05 -20.14 2.45
CA MET A 398 11.98 -20.21 1.48
C MET A 398 11.61 -18.79 1.05
N PHE A 399 11.27 -18.60 -0.22
CA PHE A 399 10.94 -17.28 -0.72
C PHE A 399 10.06 -17.39 -1.96
N PHE A 400 9.29 -16.35 -2.22
CA PHE A 400 8.62 -16.18 -3.49
C PHE A 400 9.24 -14.99 -4.21
N PHE A 401 9.18 -14.96 -5.53
CA PHE A 401 9.62 -13.79 -6.30
C PHE A 401 8.90 -13.74 -7.65
N ARG A 402 8.87 -12.55 -8.24
CA ARG A 402 8.52 -12.35 -9.65
C ARG A 402 9.73 -11.81 -10.41
N PRO A 403 10.36 -12.60 -11.29
CA PRO A 403 11.26 -12.05 -12.25
C PRO A 403 10.51 -11.26 -13.32
N LEU A 404 11.14 -10.18 -13.76
CA LEU A 404 10.80 -9.44 -14.96
C LEU A 404 11.64 -9.96 -16.12
N VAL A 405 12.90 -10.27 -15.83
CA VAL A 405 13.84 -10.96 -16.71
C VAL A 405 14.45 -12.09 -15.89
N TYR A 406 14.43 -13.32 -16.39
CA TYR A 406 15.05 -14.46 -15.70
C TYR A 406 15.49 -15.57 -16.63
N PHE A 407 16.81 -15.70 -16.79
CA PHE A 407 17.36 -16.81 -17.52
C PHE A 407 17.55 -18.03 -16.60
N ASN A 408 16.53 -18.89 -16.52
CA ASN A 408 16.50 -20.06 -15.62
C ASN A 408 17.03 -21.36 -16.24
N ILE A 409 17.38 -21.41 -17.53
CA ILE A 409 17.69 -22.70 -18.17
C ILE A 409 19.04 -23.23 -17.64
N GLY A 410 18.99 -24.13 -16.66
CA GLY A 410 20.14 -24.81 -16.06
C GLY A 410 21.03 -23.95 -15.17
N PHE A 411 20.60 -22.73 -14.82
CA PHE A 411 21.43 -21.73 -14.13
C PHE A 411 22.75 -21.42 -14.86
N ASP A 412 22.77 -21.56 -16.19
CA ASP A 412 23.91 -21.12 -17.00
C ASP A 412 23.93 -19.59 -17.08
N ARG A 413 24.58 -18.96 -16.09
CA ARG A 413 24.75 -17.51 -15.93
C ARG A 413 25.60 -16.85 -17.03
N LYS A 414 25.94 -17.58 -18.10
CA LYS A 414 26.68 -17.06 -19.25
C LYS A 414 25.80 -16.32 -20.25
N GLN A 415 24.49 -16.59 -20.25
CA GLN A 415 23.57 -15.90 -21.15
C GLN A 415 23.07 -14.60 -20.53
N LEU A 416 23.13 -13.53 -21.32
CA LEU A 416 22.77 -12.18 -20.93
C LEU A 416 21.58 -11.71 -21.77
N ILE A 417 20.63 -11.09 -21.10
CA ILE A 417 19.55 -10.33 -21.73
C ILE A 417 19.90 -8.86 -21.59
N THR A 418 19.98 -8.16 -22.72
CA THR A 418 20.20 -6.72 -22.74
C THR A 418 18.89 -6.01 -22.47
N VAL A 419 18.86 -5.19 -21.42
CA VAL A 419 17.72 -4.34 -21.08
C VAL A 419 18.07 -2.90 -21.47
N PRO A 420 17.35 -2.29 -22.41
CA PRO A 420 17.64 -0.94 -22.90
C PRO A 420 17.49 0.15 -21.83
N GLY A 421 18.36 1.15 -21.87
CA GLY A 421 18.16 2.41 -21.15
C GLY A 421 16.85 3.09 -21.56
N GLY A 422 16.12 3.62 -20.59
CA GLY A 422 14.74 4.11 -20.71
C GLY A 422 13.67 3.08 -20.31
N SER A 423 14.03 1.82 -20.06
CA SER A 423 13.07 0.80 -19.59
C SER A 423 12.66 1.05 -18.14
N VAL A 424 11.39 0.83 -17.84
CA VAL A 424 10.79 1.03 -16.52
C VAL A 424 9.97 -0.19 -16.15
N TYR A 425 10.14 -0.65 -14.92
CA TYR A 425 9.32 -1.69 -14.33
C TYR A 425 8.75 -1.23 -13.01
N ALA A 426 7.43 -1.29 -12.83
CA ALA A 426 6.77 -0.84 -11.62
C ALA A 426 5.68 -1.81 -11.18
N GLU A 427 5.62 -2.08 -9.89
CA GLU A 427 4.60 -2.94 -9.29
C GLU A 427 4.07 -2.33 -7.99
N ARG A 428 2.79 -2.53 -7.71
CA ARG A 428 2.18 -2.26 -6.41
C ARG A 428 1.48 -3.52 -5.93
N ASN A 429 1.88 -4.00 -4.76
CA ASN A 429 1.31 -5.15 -4.10
C ASN A 429 0.81 -4.78 -2.71
N LEU A 430 -0.25 -5.44 -2.27
CA LEU A 430 -0.65 -5.48 -0.87
C LEU A 430 -0.08 -6.76 -0.27
N PHE A 431 0.64 -6.63 0.83
CA PHE A 431 1.16 -7.74 1.60
C PHE A 431 0.32 -7.94 2.86
N PRO A 432 -0.78 -8.72 2.79
CA PRO A 432 -1.53 -9.07 3.98
C PRO A 432 -0.75 -10.03 4.85
N PHE A 433 -0.75 -9.75 6.15
CA PHE A 433 -0.30 -10.63 7.21
C PHE A 433 -1.54 -11.00 8.01
N PHE A 434 -1.87 -12.28 8.14
CA PHE A 434 -3.18 -12.66 8.66
C PHE A 434 -3.14 -13.94 9.47
N GLU A 435 -4.21 -14.16 10.24
CA GLU A 435 -4.44 -15.44 10.87
C GLU A 435 -5.06 -16.41 9.87
N SER A 436 -4.37 -17.53 9.66
CA SER A 436 -4.89 -18.61 8.82
C SER A 436 -5.83 -19.49 9.63
N ASN A 437 -7.11 -19.12 9.69
CA ASN A 437 -8.14 -19.82 10.47
C ASN A 437 -9.00 -20.73 9.58
N ASP A 438 -9.10 -22.01 9.95
CA ASP A 438 -10.05 -22.97 9.38
C ASP A 438 -11.50 -22.57 9.74
N PRO A 439 -12.50 -22.62 8.81
CA PRO A 439 -12.45 -23.19 7.45
C PRO A 439 -12.15 -22.21 6.33
N GLN A 440 -11.83 -20.95 6.64
CA GLN A 440 -11.58 -19.91 5.63
C GLN A 440 -10.17 -19.32 5.76
N PRO A 441 -9.13 -20.15 5.56
CA PRO A 441 -7.75 -19.80 5.92
C PRO A 441 -7.16 -18.63 5.13
N ILE A 442 -7.80 -18.20 4.04
CA ILE A 442 -7.34 -17.10 3.17
C ILE A 442 -8.44 -16.05 2.89
N GLN A 443 -9.54 -16.03 3.64
CA GLN A 443 -10.69 -15.14 3.35
C GLN A 443 -10.28 -13.68 3.22
N TYR A 444 -9.33 -13.23 4.05
CA TYR A 444 -8.86 -11.86 4.03
C TYR A 444 -8.11 -11.52 2.73
N VAL A 445 -7.29 -12.46 2.22
CA VAL A 445 -6.58 -12.31 0.93
C VAL A 445 -7.59 -12.27 -0.22
N LEU A 446 -8.60 -13.14 -0.20
CA LEU A 446 -9.67 -13.15 -1.20
C LEU A 446 -10.46 -11.84 -1.21
N ALA A 447 -10.79 -11.31 -0.03
CA ALA A 447 -11.50 -10.03 0.10
C ALA A 447 -10.66 -8.86 -0.45
N LEU A 448 -9.35 -8.81 -0.16
CA LEU A 448 -8.45 -7.80 -0.73
C LEU A 448 -8.30 -7.94 -2.24
N ALA A 449 -8.15 -9.16 -2.76
CA ALA A 449 -8.07 -9.40 -4.20
C ALA A 449 -9.37 -8.99 -4.92
N ALA A 450 -10.53 -9.27 -4.32
CA ALA A 450 -11.82 -8.78 -4.81
C ALA A 450 -11.88 -7.24 -4.78
N ALA A 451 -11.42 -6.61 -3.71
CA ALA A 451 -11.40 -5.15 -3.59
C ALA A 451 -10.50 -4.46 -4.62
N VAL A 452 -9.34 -5.05 -4.92
CA VAL A 452 -8.43 -4.56 -5.96
C VAL A 452 -9.08 -4.69 -7.33
N ARG A 453 -9.73 -5.82 -7.61
CA ARG A 453 -10.43 -6.02 -8.89
C ARG A 453 -11.64 -5.09 -9.06
N ALA A 454 -12.34 -4.80 -7.96
CA ALA A 454 -13.54 -3.95 -7.91
C ALA A 454 -13.23 -2.52 -7.42
N LYS A 455 -11.99 -2.05 -7.61
CA LYS A 455 -11.56 -0.74 -7.09
C LYS A 455 -12.44 0.36 -7.69
N ALA A 456 -13.04 1.17 -6.82
CA ALA A 456 -13.98 2.20 -7.23
C ALA A 456 -13.31 3.19 -8.19
N LYS A 457 -14.04 3.57 -9.25
CA LYS A 457 -13.59 4.64 -10.15
C LYS A 457 -13.83 5.98 -9.47
N VAL A 458 -12.82 6.84 -9.51
CA VAL A 458 -12.89 8.19 -8.95
C VAL A 458 -13.19 9.17 -10.07
N SER A 459 -14.27 9.94 -9.94
CA SER A 459 -14.57 11.08 -10.80
C SER A 459 -14.56 12.37 -9.98
N ILE A 460 -13.80 13.36 -10.44
CA ILE A 460 -13.71 14.68 -9.79
C ILE A 460 -14.45 15.69 -10.67
N GLY A 461 -15.27 16.56 -10.06
CA GLY A 461 -15.91 17.66 -10.79
C GLY A 461 -17.13 17.29 -11.64
N ALA A 462 -17.56 16.02 -11.64
CA ALA A 462 -18.64 15.53 -12.51
C ALA A 462 -20.08 15.86 -12.05
N ILE A 463 -20.28 16.75 -11.05
CA ILE A 463 -21.62 17.21 -10.72
C ILE A 463 -21.94 18.43 -11.59
N LEU A 464 -22.72 18.20 -12.65
CA LEU A 464 -23.58 19.24 -13.23
C LEU A 464 -24.57 19.65 -12.14
N TRP A 465 -24.22 20.65 -11.33
CA TRP A 465 -25.21 21.33 -10.53
C TRP A 465 -26.22 21.92 -11.52
N PRO A 466 -27.54 21.68 -11.37
CA PRO A 466 -28.49 22.53 -12.08
C PRO A 466 -28.10 23.97 -11.76
N PRO A 467 -28.07 24.89 -12.76
CA PRO A 467 -27.76 26.28 -12.46
C PRO A 467 -28.71 26.70 -11.34
N SER A 468 -28.11 27.19 -10.25
CA SER A 468 -28.86 27.87 -9.19
C SER A 468 -29.76 28.89 -9.88
N ARG A 469 -31.08 28.68 -9.78
CA ARG A 469 -32.06 29.68 -10.19
C ARG A 469 -31.99 30.89 -9.27
#